data_AF-A0A9D5JJ15-F1
#
_entry.id   AF-A0A9D5JJ15-F1
#
_cell.length_a   1.000
_cell.length_b   1.000
_cell.length_c   1.000
_cell.angle_alpha   90.00
_cell.angle_beta   90.00
_cell.angle_gamma   90.00
#
_symmetry.space_group_name_H-M   'P 1'
#
loop_
_entity.id
_entity.type
_entity.pdbx_description
1 polymer ?
#
loop_
_entity_poly.entity_id
_entity_poly.type
_entity_poly.pdbx_seq_one_letter_code
_entity_poly.pdbx_strand_id
1 'polypeptide(L)'
;MEYNKLEYFLSQQRLQRFLIAAGNSKTKAQRLYRINLRVSQAFYPILNLLEVFLRNSVNYRITSFFTNSKWIITEKDGFMSDNSLRPSGFFLKASVDKTEKAIKRKKGVVSPGKVIAEQSFGFHYLKPIITS
;
A
#
# COMPACT_ATOMS: atom_id res chain seq x y z
N MET A 1 -16.81 -15.98 -22.36
CA MET A 1 -17.17 -14.55 -22.27
C MET A 1 -16.91 -13.90 -23.61
N GLU A 2 -17.93 -13.31 -24.21
CA GLU A 2 -17.85 -12.63 -25.51
C GLU A 2 -17.11 -11.29 -25.41
N TYR A 3 -16.49 -10.86 -26.51
CA TYR A 3 -15.65 -9.64 -26.55
C TYR A 3 -16.47 -8.40 -26.19
N ASN A 4 -17.68 -8.28 -26.73
CA ASN A 4 -18.53 -7.11 -26.51
C ASN A 4 -18.93 -6.97 -25.03
N LYS A 5 -19.16 -8.09 -24.32
CA LYS A 5 -19.38 -8.08 -22.87
C LYS A 5 -18.11 -7.65 -22.12
N LEU A 6 -16.94 -8.15 -22.55
CA LEU A 6 -15.66 -7.83 -21.92
C LEU A 6 -15.35 -6.33 -22.05
N GLU A 7 -15.61 -5.76 -23.22
CA GLU A 7 -15.46 -4.33 -23.52
C GLU A 7 -16.43 -3.46 -22.75
N TYR A 8 -17.69 -3.90 -22.61
CA TYR A 8 -18.68 -3.21 -21.77
C TYR A 8 -18.22 -3.09 -20.31
N PHE A 9 -17.67 -4.16 -19.71
CA PHE A 9 -17.25 -4.14 -18.31
C PHE A 9 -15.88 -3.49 -18.05
N LEU A 10 -14.96 -3.54 -19.01
CA LEU A 10 -13.58 -3.07 -18.82
C LEU A 10 -13.28 -1.72 -19.46
N SER A 11 -14.21 -1.15 -20.23
CA SER A 11 -13.98 -0.01 -21.11
C SER A 11 -13.10 -0.33 -22.33
N GLN A 12 -13.41 0.36 -23.42
CA GLN A 12 -12.72 0.24 -24.70
C GLN A 12 -11.23 0.59 -24.56
N GLN A 13 -10.86 1.64 -23.80
CA GLN A 13 -9.47 2.06 -23.64
C GLN A 13 -8.58 1.00 -22.98
N ARG A 14 -9.14 0.17 -22.08
CA ARG A 14 -8.37 -0.90 -21.43
C ARG A 14 -8.07 -2.05 -22.39
N LEU A 15 -8.98 -2.35 -23.31
CA LEU A 15 -8.83 -3.43 -24.29
C LEU A 15 -8.12 -3.02 -25.57
N GLN A 16 -8.18 -1.74 -25.94
CA GLN A 16 -7.62 -1.20 -27.17
C GLN A 16 -6.14 -1.54 -27.35
N ARG A 17 -5.32 -1.45 -26.29
CA ARG A 17 -3.90 -1.82 -26.34
C ARG A 17 -3.68 -3.30 -26.72
N PHE A 18 -4.57 -4.18 -26.27
CA PHE A 18 -4.49 -5.61 -26.58
C PHE A 18 -5.06 -5.91 -27.96
N LEU A 19 -6.05 -5.15 -28.42
CA LEU A 19 -6.63 -5.25 -29.75
C LEU A 19 -5.62 -4.85 -30.84
N ILE A 20 -4.90 -3.74 -30.64
CA ILE A 20 -3.83 -3.28 -31.53
C ILE A 20 -2.71 -4.33 -31.59
N ALA A 21 -2.23 -4.80 -30.43
CA ALA A 21 -1.20 -5.84 -30.36
C ALA A 21 -1.63 -7.19 -30.98
N ALA A 22 -2.93 -7.45 -31.04
CA ALA A 22 -3.51 -8.66 -31.62
C ALA A 22 -3.87 -8.53 -33.11
N GLY A 23 -3.53 -7.40 -33.77
CA GLY A 23 -3.88 -7.14 -35.16
C GLY A 23 -5.39 -7.06 -35.39
N ASN A 24 -6.12 -6.39 -34.50
CA ASN A 24 -7.58 -6.26 -34.50
C ASN A 24 -8.37 -7.59 -34.35
N SER A 25 -7.69 -8.69 -34.03
CA SER A 25 -8.35 -9.95 -33.71
C SER A 25 -8.91 -9.95 -32.29
N LYS A 26 -10.23 -9.83 -32.16
CA LYS A 26 -10.96 -9.85 -30.88
C LYS A 26 -10.63 -11.08 -30.02
N THR A 27 -10.54 -12.27 -30.62
CA THR A 27 -10.24 -13.52 -29.92
C THR A 27 -8.82 -13.54 -29.34
N LYS A 28 -7.82 -13.12 -30.13
CA LYS A 28 -6.43 -12.99 -29.68
C LYS A 28 -6.28 -11.92 -28.60
N ALA A 29 -6.97 -10.79 -28.74
CA ALA A 29 -6.97 -9.70 -27.75
C ALA A 29 -7.51 -10.17 -26.39
N GLN A 30 -8.61 -10.93 -26.38
CA GLN A 30 -9.15 -11.54 -25.14
C GLN A 30 -8.15 -12.50 -24.49
N ARG A 31 -7.49 -13.34 -25.30
CA ARG A 31 -6.48 -14.27 -24.79
C ARG A 31 -5.31 -13.52 -24.15
N LEU A 32 -4.81 -12.48 -24.82
CA LEU A 32 -3.71 -11.64 -24.33
C LEU A 32 -4.08 -10.93 -23.02
N TYR A 33 -5.30 -10.37 -22.94
CA TYR A 33 -5.82 -9.77 -21.71
C TYR A 33 -5.89 -10.78 -20.55
N ARG A 34 -6.40 -12.00 -20.80
CA ARG A 34 -6.43 -13.06 -19.78
C ARG A 34 -5.04 -13.46 -19.29
N ILE A 35 -4.06 -13.51 -20.19
CA ILE A 35 -2.66 -13.78 -19.81
C ILE A 35 -2.13 -12.64 -18.94
N ASN A 36 -2.35 -11.38 -19.31
CA ASN A 36 -1.94 -10.23 -18.50
C ASN A 36 -2.57 -10.24 -17.09
N LEU A 37 -3.84 -10.62 -16.98
CA LEU A 37 -4.50 -10.80 -15.68
C LEU A 37 -3.84 -11.90 -14.86
N ARG A 38 -3.56 -13.07 -15.45
CA ARG A 38 -2.91 -14.19 -14.74
C ARG A 38 -1.51 -13.83 -14.27
N VAL A 39 -0.75 -13.13 -15.10
CA VAL A 39 0.58 -12.63 -14.75
C VAL A 39 0.47 -11.64 -13.60
N SER A 40 -0.43 -10.64 -13.70
CA SER A 40 -0.69 -9.69 -12.61
C SER A 40 -1.09 -10.38 -11.31
N GLN A 41 -1.92 -11.42 -11.39
CA GLN A 41 -2.34 -12.21 -10.23
C GLN A 41 -1.17 -12.92 -9.55
N ALA A 42 -0.20 -13.43 -10.32
CA ALA A 42 0.98 -14.11 -9.78
C ALA A 42 1.90 -13.16 -8.99
N PHE A 43 1.79 -11.84 -9.17
CA PHE A 43 2.56 -10.87 -8.40
C PHE A 43 1.99 -10.58 -7.01
N TYR A 44 0.70 -10.82 -6.75
CA TYR A 44 0.10 -10.50 -5.44
C TYR A 44 0.80 -11.19 -4.25
N PRO A 45 1.13 -12.49 -4.29
CA PRO A 45 1.85 -13.13 -3.20
C PRO A 45 3.23 -12.52 -2.95
N ILE A 46 3.96 -12.19 -4.03
CA ILE A 46 5.30 -11.60 -3.96
C ILE A 46 5.25 -10.19 -3.36
N LEU A 47 4.29 -9.37 -3.80
CA LEU A 47 4.09 -8.02 -3.27
C LEU A 47 3.67 -8.05 -1.79
N ASN A 48 2.79 -8.98 -1.40
CA ASN A 48 2.41 -9.16 0.00
C ASN A 48 3.61 -9.54 0.87
N LEU A 49 4.46 -10.45 0.39
CA LEU A 49 5.67 -10.86 1.12
C LEU A 49 6.68 -9.71 1.23
N LEU A 50 6.90 -9.00 0.12
CA LEU A 50 7.74 -7.81 0.08
C LEU A 50 7.28 -6.78 1.12
N GLU A 51 5.98 -6.47 1.17
CA GLU A 51 5.40 -5.54 2.14
C GLU A 51 5.68 -5.97 3.59
N VAL A 52 5.53 -7.25 3.92
CA VAL A 52 5.81 -7.77 5.27
C VAL A 52 7.28 -7.61 5.63
N PHE A 53 8.19 -8.01 4.75
CA PHE A 53 9.63 -7.87 4.99
C PHE A 53 10.07 -6.43 5.16
N LEU A 54 9.55 -5.55 4.33
CA LEU A 54 9.84 -4.13 4.34
C LEU A 54 9.37 -3.48 5.66
N ARG A 55 8.12 -3.69 6.04
CA ARG A 55 7.56 -3.24 7.32
C ARG A 55 8.36 -3.75 8.52
N ASN A 56 8.72 -5.03 8.53
CA ASN A 56 9.50 -5.61 9.62
C ASN A 56 10.91 -5.00 9.69
N SER A 57 11.55 -4.79 8.54
CA SER A 57 12.89 -4.21 8.45
C SER A 57 12.92 -2.77 8.95
N VAL A 58 11.95 -1.94 8.52
CA VAL A 58 11.80 -0.56 8.99
C VAL A 58 11.52 -0.52 10.49
N ASN A 59 10.57 -1.34 10.97
CA ASN A 59 10.27 -1.40 12.38
C ASN A 59 11.49 -1.80 13.23
N TYR A 60 12.28 -2.77 12.77
CA TYR A 60 13.51 -3.20 13.43
C TYR A 60 14.52 -2.05 13.53
N ARG A 61 14.77 -1.34 12.43
CA ARG A 61 15.71 -0.21 12.39
C ARG A 61 15.28 0.93 13.31
N ILE A 62 14.00 1.31 13.28
CA ILE A 62 13.48 2.41 14.11
C ILE A 62 13.47 2.01 15.60
N THR A 63 13.08 0.78 15.91
CA THR A 63 13.13 0.25 17.28
C THR A 63 14.55 0.30 17.84
N SER A 64 15.55 -0.06 17.03
CA SER A 64 16.96 0.02 17.41
C SER A 64 17.45 1.47 17.57
N PHE A 65 17.00 2.38 16.71
CA PHE A 65 17.39 3.79 16.77
C PHE A 65 16.90 4.47 18.06
N PHE A 66 15.63 4.26 18.42
CA PHE A 66 15.04 4.82 19.65
C PHE A 66 15.29 3.97 20.90
N THR A 67 15.90 2.78 20.76
CA THR A 67 16.02 1.78 21.85
C THR A 67 14.66 1.51 22.52
N ASN A 68 13.59 1.50 21.73
CA ASN A 68 12.21 1.48 22.23
C ASN A 68 11.30 0.66 21.32
N SER A 69 10.83 -0.49 21.82
CA SER A 69 9.91 -1.37 21.09
C SER A 69 8.49 -0.81 20.94
N LYS A 70 8.17 0.27 21.64
CA LYS A 70 6.89 0.99 21.60
C LYS A 70 6.99 2.33 20.87
N TRP A 71 8.08 2.58 20.14
CA TRP A 71 8.36 3.85 19.46
C TRP A 71 7.15 4.40 18.68
N ILE A 72 6.41 3.53 17.97
CA ILE A 72 5.28 3.95 17.11
C ILE A 72 4.16 4.65 17.91
N ILE A 73 4.05 4.35 19.21
CA ILE A 73 3.07 4.96 20.11
C ILE A 73 3.69 6.13 20.87
N THR A 74 4.94 6.02 21.31
CA THR A 74 5.61 7.05 22.13
C THR A 74 6.06 8.26 21.32
N GLU A 75 6.54 8.03 20.10
CA GLU A 75 7.08 9.09 19.24
C GLU A 75 6.02 9.95 18.56
N LYS A 76 4.73 9.71 18.86
CA LYS A 76 3.64 10.58 18.42
C LYS A 76 3.80 12.01 18.91
N ASP A 77 4.31 12.17 20.13
CA ASP A 77 4.61 13.47 20.74
C ASP A 77 6.10 13.84 20.63
N GLY A 78 6.92 12.92 20.12
CA GLY A 78 8.32 13.13 19.72
C GLY A 78 8.44 13.54 18.27
N PHE A 79 9.26 12.82 17.49
CA PHE A 79 9.60 13.24 16.12
C PHE A 79 8.38 13.38 15.20
N MET A 80 7.29 12.64 15.42
CA MET A 80 6.09 12.73 14.57
C MET A 80 5.32 14.05 14.74
N SER A 81 5.62 14.81 15.80
CA SER A 81 5.08 16.16 16.05
C SER A 81 6.05 17.27 15.68
N ASP A 82 7.22 16.94 15.12
CA ASP A 82 8.23 17.93 14.77
C ASP A 82 7.72 18.90 13.69
N ASN A 83 8.03 20.19 13.85
CA ASN A 83 7.56 21.25 12.94
C ASN A 83 8.08 21.08 11.49
N SER A 84 9.18 20.37 11.29
CA SER A 84 9.67 19.99 9.95
C SER A 84 8.66 19.14 9.17
N LEU A 85 7.74 18.45 9.85
CA LEU A 85 6.69 17.63 9.24
C LEU A 85 5.42 18.41 8.87
N ARG A 86 5.36 19.72 9.16
CA ARG A 86 4.22 20.59 8.80
C ARG A 86 3.84 20.53 7.31
N PRO A 87 4.77 20.52 6.33
CA PRO A 87 4.38 20.47 4.92
C PRO A 87 3.72 19.12 4.54
N SER A 88 3.98 18.07 5.31
CA SER A 88 3.29 16.78 5.15
C SER A 88 1.92 16.74 5.85
N GLY A 89 1.58 17.76 6.63
CA GLY A 89 0.40 17.80 7.49
C GLY A 89 0.51 16.82 8.67
N PHE A 90 1.72 16.57 9.18
CA PHE A 90 1.97 15.56 10.22
C PHE A 90 1.43 14.17 9.86
N PHE A 91 1.61 13.76 8.59
CA PHE A 91 1.02 12.55 8.03
C PHE A 91 1.27 11.30 8.89
N LEU A 92 2.50 11.13 9.40
CA LEU A 92 2.85 9.99 10.25
C LEU A 92 1.99 9.94 11.51
N LYS A 93 1.92 11.05 12.26
CA LYS A 93 1.08 11.17 13.46
C LYS A 93 -0.39 10.90 13.13
N ALA A 94 -0.92 11.55 12.09
CA ALA A 94 -2.32 11.39 11.67
C ALA A 94 -2.65 9.93 11.28
N SER A 95 -1.72 9.23 10.62
CA SER A 95 -1.91 7.83 10.22
C SER A 95 -1.90 6.90 11.43
N VAL A 96 -1.01 7.12 12.40
CA VAL A 96 -0.99 6.35 13.65
C VAL A 96 -2.27 6.58 14.45
N ASP A 97 -2.70 7.83 14.64
CA ASP A 97 -3.91 8.15 15.40
C ASP A 97 -5.18 7.59 14.74
N LYS A 98 -5.26 7.62 13.40
CA LYS A 98 -6.36 6.99 12.66
C LYS A 98 -6.41 5.49 12.91
N THR A 99 -5.27 4.82 12.88
CA THR A 99 -5.16 3.38 13.14
C THR A 99 -5.54 3.04 14.58
N GLU A 100 -5.04 3.78 15.56
CA GLU A 100 -5.43 3.57 16.97
C GLU A 100 -6.94 3.73 17.18
N LYS A 101 -7.55 4.77 16.59
CA LYS A 101 -9.01 4.97 16.63
C LYS A 101 -9.75 3.80 15.99
N ALA A 102 -9.26 3.28 14.86
CA ALA A 102 -9.86 2.13 14.20
C ALA A 102 -9.77 0.85 15.04
N ILE A 103 -8.64 0.60 15.69
CA ILE A 103 -8.42 -0.53 16.59
C ILE A 103 -9.35 -0.43 17.80
N LYS A 104 -9.41 0.75 18.45
CA LYS A 104 -10.29 1.01 19.61
C LYS A 104 -11.76 0.84 19.25
N ARG A 105 -12.20 1.31 18.08
CA ARG A 105 -13.58 1.12 17.58
C ARG A 105 -13.95 -0.37 17.45
N LYS A 106 -12.99 -1.22 17.11
CA LYS A 106 -13.16 -2.69 17.05
C LYS A 106 -13.01 -3.38 18.41
N LYS A 107 -13.00 -2.62 19.53
CA LYS A 107 -12.71 -3.11 20.90
C LYS A 107 -11.38 -3.87 21.01
N GLY A 108 -10.42 -3.56 20.13
CA GLY A 108 -9.09 -4.15 20.16
C GLY A 108 -8.16 -3.44 21.13
N VAL A 109 -7.20 -4.18 21.68
CA VAL A 109 -6.08 -3.59 22.42
C VAL A 109 -5.10 -2.95 21.44
N VAL A 110 -4.72 -1.70 21.69
CA VAL A 110 -3.68 -1.00 20.92
C VAL A 110 -2.33 -1.52 21.37
N SER A 111 -1.62 -2.19 20.47
CA SER A 111 -0.24 -2.64 20.67
C SER A 111 0.64 -2.15 19.51
N PRO A 112 1.96 -1.96 19.73
CA PRO A 112 2.86 -1.48 18.67
C PRO A 112 2.78 -2.35 17.41
N GLY A 113 2.84 -3.68 17.57
CA GLY A 113 2.75 -4.63 16.47
C GLY A 113 1.43 -4.52 15.71
N LYS A 114 0.31 -4.31 16.41
CA LYS A 114 -1.00 -4.13 15.75
C LYS A 114 -1.10 -2.82 14.99
N VAL A 115 -0.58 -1.74 15.57
CA VAL A 115 -0.53 -0.43 14.89
C VAL A 115 0.30 -0.55 13.61
N ILE A 116 1.50 -1.13 13.69
CA ILE A 116 2.39 -1.33 12.53
C ILE A 116 1.75 -2.25 11.47
N ALA A 117 1.04 -3.30 11.88
CA ALA A 117 0.35 -4.22 10.97
C ALA A 117 -0.84 -3.58 10.24
N GLU A 118 -1.52 -2.61 10.85
CA GLU A 118 -2.68 -1.93 10.26
C GLU A 118 -2.29 -0.67 9.44
N GLN A 119 -1.02 -0.26 9.45
CA GLN A 119 -0.53 0.81 8.57
C GLN A 119 -0.50 0.36 7.10
N SER A 120 -0.79 1.29 6.19
CA SER A 120 -0.71 1.04 4.75
C SER A 120 0.75 0.97 4.27
N PHE A 121 0.99 0.39 3.10
CA PHE A 121 2.32 0.38 2.48
C PHE A 121 2.93 1.80 2.39
N GLY A 122 2.11 2.80 2.06
CA GLY A 122 2.54 4.19 1.97
C GLY A 122 3.02 4.80 3.30
N PHE A 123 2.59 4.30 4.46
CA PHE A 123 3.11 4.78 5.75
C PHE A 123 4.61 4.53 5.90
N HIS A 124 5.10 3.42 5.35
CA HIS A 124 6.49 3.00 5.46
C HIS A 124 7.38 3.63 4.37
N TYR A 125 6.80 4.15 3.28
CA TYR A 125 7.55 4.52 2.05
C TYR A 125 7.10 5.80 1.31
N LEU A 126 5.89 6.32 1.52
CA LEU A 126 5.33 7.46 0.78
C LEU A 126 5.06 8.64 1.72
N LYS A 127 5.80 9.73 1.45
CA LYS A 127 5.84 11.03 2.18
C LYS A 127 6.72 11.09 3.43
N PRO A 128 7.98 10.66 3.32
CA PRO A 128 9.06 11.51 3.78
C PRO A 128 9.93 11.92 2.58
N ILE A 129 9.28 12.50 1.56
CA ILE A 129 10.01 13.36 0.60
C ILE A 129 9.65 14.78 0.98
N ILE A 130 10.29 15.24 2.05
CA ILE A 130 10.59 16.66 2.27
C ILE A 130 12.08 16.67 2.59
N THR A 131 12.88 16.41 1.57
CA THR A 131 14.24 16.92 1.50
C THR A 131 14.17 18.13 0.60
N SER A 132 14.15 19.32 1.22
CA SER A 132 14.68 20.63 0.78
C SER A 132 14.06 21.68 1.69
#